data_AF-A0AAN6X6B4-F1
#
_entry.id   AF-A0AAN6X6B4-F1
#
_cell.length_a   1.000
_cell.length_b   1.000
_cell.length_c   1.000
_cell.angle_alpha   90.00
_cell.angle_beta   90.00
_cell.angle_gamma   90.00
#
_symmetry.space_group_name_H-M   'P 1'
#
loop_
_entity.id
_entity.type
_entity.pdbx_description
1 polymer ?
#
loop_
_entity_poly.entity_id
_entity_poly.type
_entity_poly.pdbx_seq_one_letter_code
_entity_poly.pdbx_strand_id
1 'polypeptide(L)' 'MPGSSRTSPVRVWFCDYCHFGPLNVSLDTHCANCNHQRCAYCRNETIKSR' A
#
# COMPACT_ATOMS: atom_id res chain seq x y z
N MET A 1 -8.34 -12.18 28.02
CA MET A 1 -8.88 -12.32 26.65
C MET A 1 -7.70 -12.23 25.69
N PRO A 2 -7.24 -13.31 25.03
CA PRO A 2 -6.30 -13.15 23.93
C PRO A 2 -7.11 -12.65 22.74
N GLY A 3 -7.09 -11.33 22.51
CA GLY A 3 -7.57 -10.74 21.27
C GLY A 3 -6.71 -11.30 20.14
N SER A 4 -7.24 -12.29 19.42
CA SER A 4 -6.62 -12.76 18.20
C SER A 4 -6.64 -11.61 17.21
N SER A 5 -5.54 -10.85 17.17
CA SER A 5 -5.25 -9.87 16.14
C SER A 5 -5.24 -10.61 14.81
N ARG A 6 -6.42 -10.70 14.17
CA ARG A 6 -6.53 -11.13 12.78
C ARG A 6 -5.85 -10.04 11.98
N THR A 7 -4.55 -10.16 11.79
CA THR A 7 -3.88 -9.29 10.86
C THR A 7 -4.35 -9.68 9.47
N SER A 8 -5.29 -8.91 8.96
CA SER A 8 -5.71 -9.06 7.58
C SER A 8 -4.55 -8.65 6.68
N PRO A 9 -4.25 -9.41 5.62
CA PRO A 9 -3.21 -9.03 4.67
C PRO A 9 -3.56 -7.66 4.07
N VAL A 10 -2.70 -6.66 4.29
CA VAL A 10 -2.88 -5.31 3.75
C VAL A 10 -2.16 -5.22 2.41
N ARG A 11 -2.92 -4.90 1.36
CA ARG A 11 -2.36 -4.61 0.03
C ARG A 11 -1.88 -3.17 -0.01
N VAL A 12 -0.59 -3.01 -0.27
CA VAL A 12 0.07 -1.71 -0.40
C VAL A 12 0.69 -1.56 -1.78
N TRP A 13 0.98 -0.33 -2.17
CA TRP A 13 1.66 0.00 -3.40
C TRP A 13 2.71 1.09 -3.18
N PHE A 14 3.67 1.16 -4.09
CA PHE A 14 4.74 2.12 -4.11
C PHE A 14 4.70 2.85 -5.45
N CYS A 15 4.82 4.17 -5.40
CA CYS A 15 4.80 5.01 -6.58
C CYS A 15 6.02 4.72 -7.45
N ASP A 16 5.81 4.51 -8.75
CA ASP A 16 6.92 4.29 -9.69
C ASP A 16 7.76 5.56 -9.91
N TYR A 17 7.11 6.73 -9.92
CA TYR A 17 7.76 8.00 -10.23
C TYR A 17 8.72 8.50 -9.13
N CYS A 18 8.31 8.41 -7.87
CA CYS A 18 9.08 8.93 -6.73
C CYS A 18 9.46 7.86 -5.71
N HIS A 19 9.16 6.59 -5.99
CA HIS A 19 9.41 5.44 -5.10
C HIS A 19 8.80 5.57 -3.69
N PHE A 20 7.82 6.47 -3.52
CA PHE A 20 7.14 6.69 -2.26
C PHE A 20 6.12 5.59 -1.96
N GLY A 21 6.17 5.05 -0.74
CA GLY A 21 5.23 4.07 -0.19
C GLY A 21 5.72 3.54 1.15
N PRO A 22 5.00 2.60 1.80
CA PRO A 22 3.82 1.89 1.29
C PRO A 22 2.51 2.69 1.40
N LEU A 23 1.83 2.88 0.28
CA LEU A 23 0.49 3.48 0.16
C LEU A 23 -0.57 2.38 0.14
N ASN A 24 -1.75 2.58 0.69
CA ASN A 24 -2.79 1.56 0.73
C ASN A 24 -3.53 1.48 -0.61
N VAL A 25 -3.58 0.30 -1.24
CA VAL A 25 -4.21 0.13 -2.56
C VAL A 25 -5.70 0.48 -2.56
N SER A 26 -6.37 0.32 -1.42
CA SER A 26 -7.81 0.55 -1.28
C SER A 26 -8.16 2.00 -0.92
N LEU A 27 -7.23 2.75 -0.32
CA LEU A 27 -7.49 4.12 0.15
C LEU A 27 -6.78 5.15 -0.74
N ASP A 28 -5.54 4.87 -1.11
CA ASP A 28 -4.68 5.78 -1.85
C ASP A 28 -4.77 5.47 -3.35
N THR A 29 -5.59 6.25 -4.05
CA THR A 29 -5.73 6.20 -5.52
C THR A 29 -4.60 6.94 -6.25
N HIS A 30 -3.90 7.83 -5.55
CA HIS A 30 -2.78 8.62 -6.03
C HIS A 30 -1.65 8.67 -4.99
N CYS A 31 -0.44 9.01 -5.43
CA CYS A 31 0.72 9.10 -4.57
C CYS A 31 0.63 10.35 -3.68
N ALA A 32 0.61 10.18 -2.37
CA ALA A 32 0.55 11.30 -1.42
C ALA A 32 1.73 12.30 -1.53
N ASN A 33 2.87 11.89 -2.08
CA ASN A 33 4.06 12.72 -2.17
C ASN A 33 4.14 13.54 -3.48
N CYS A 34 3.88 12.92 -4.63
CA CYS A 34 4.03 13.57 -5.94
C CYS A 34 2.70 13.75 -6.69
N ASN A 35 1.58 13.34 -6.07
CA ASN A 35 0.24 13.35 -6.63
C ASN A 35 0.07 12.51 -7.92
N HIS A 36 1.05 11.67 -8.24
CA HIS A 36 1.01 10.77 -9.40
C HIS A 36 -0.07 9.70 -9.20
N GLN A 37 -0.97 9.54 -10.17
CA GLN A 37 -2.00 8.51 -10.14
C GLN A 37 -1.40 7.11 -10.17
N ARG A 38 -1.97 6.17 -9.42
CA ARG A 38 -1.53 4.78 -9.43
C ARG A 38 -1.64 4.20 -10.85
N CYS A 39 -0.51 3.79 -11.41
CA CYS A 39 -0.41 3.20 -12.75
C CYS A 39 -0.03 1.72 -12.69
N ALA A 40 -0.05 1.03 -13.83
CA ALA A 40 0.35 -0.39 -13.93
C ALA A 40 1.83 -0.64 -13.60
N TYR A 41 2.68 0.40 -13.70
CA TYR A 41 4.10 0.33 -13.35
C TYR A 41 4.37 0.49 -11.85
N CYS A 42 3.39 0.95 -11.07
CA CYS A 42 3.53 1.05 -9.62
C CYS A 42 3.67 -0.35 -8.99
N ARG A 43 4.66 -0.52 -8.10
CA ARG A 43 4.94 -1.78 -7.40
C ARG A 43 3.85 -2.05 -6.37
N ASN A 44 3.20 -3.21 -6.41
CA ASN A 44 2.19 -3.61 -5.43
C ASN A 44 2.74 -4.74 -4.55
N GLU A 45 2.58 -4.63 -3.24
CA GLU A 45 3.02 -5.64 -2.26
C GLU A 45 1.91 -5.97 -1.28
N THR A 46 1.97 -7.15 -0.67
CA THR A 46 1.00 -7.56 0.36
C THR A 46 1.73 -7.75 1.66
N ILE A 47 1.49 -6.86 2.62
CA ILE A 47 2.06 -6.94 3.96
C ILE A 47 1.17 -7.84 4.80
N LYS A 48 1.74 -8.95 5.28
CA LYS A 48 1.13 -9.83 6.28
C LYS A 48 1.80 -9.52 7.61
N SER A 49 1.11 -8.93 8.58
CA SER A 49 1.67 -8.83 9.94
C SER A 49 1.57 -10.20 10.59
N ARG A 50 2.72 -10.70 11.04
CA ARG A 50 2.92 -12.02 11.66
C ARG A 50 2.63 -11.97 13.15
#